data_AF-A0A7S4PQU0-F1
#
_entry.id   AF-A0A7S4PQU0-F1
#
_cell.length_a   1.000
_cell.length_b   1.000
_cell.length_c   1.000
_cell.angle_alpha   90.00
_cell.angle_beta   90.00
_cell.angle_gamma   90.00
#
_symmetry.space_group_name_H-M   'P 1'
#
loop_
_entity.id
_entity.type
_entity.pdbx_description
1 polymer ?
#
loop_
_entity_poly.entity_id
_entity_poly.type
_entity_poly.pdbx_seq_one_letter_code
_entity_poly.pdbx_strand_id
1 'polypeptide(L)'
;WIDEEMENLNPTQNKPQQDILHKDPFNDGAVYRAGSAQNLKEEGNVFYDPLTGRKLGGAIDDSEEDEKPRAKKQQPVSHIPSSTIHSFPGAPKGEALLKKVKEFNAEVVEDLKMTEGELEIFASLTSSLSEPSYQPKEEVLELISKKLMRWPKDKVLPVLDIVRALAMKKEVVTQWSTKAMAAYSMAYAQPGGVTPEAIATAQSNDMILKVLMAASCTGEGPKPSASTVFMAQRAMCNLFLHSETRALLQLHVGTAAAVFEDTGAESNKLVQMAHSSLLNNFAVLFNGLQINDEVLEKFLKTSCSIMKAFSEESDVQSMYRLSAAIGTFIHNNATRVSMAGKLRLENLVRDRVLGLDAVRGGLGQTGDPKTQQCCYKLLEQFDLVRFLAPGMKHPESDDEFEQIMKVAGNKLVVIDFYATWCGPCKVIAPVFESLAEENPQCMFIKVDVDNLRGTSQKFKVQAMPTFKFVKGGREVQTVQGANEQGLRQALAALSK
;
A
#
# COMPACT_ATOMS: atom_id res chain seq x y z
N TRP A 1 16.40 27.82 33.43
CA TRP A 1 15.35 27.85 32.40
C TRP A 1 14.30 26.74 32.58
N ILE A 2 14.52 25.48 32.19
CA ILE A 2 13.52 24.42 32.43
C ILE A 2 13.27 24.20 33.94
N ASP A 3 14.31 24.21 34.76
CA ASP A 3 14.16 24.02 36.21
C ASP A 3 13.54 25.24 36.92
N GLU A 4 13.79 26.47 36.43
CA GLU A 4 13.09 27.68 36.88
C GLU A 4 11.61 27.67 36.49
N GLU A 5 11.28 27.09 35.33
CA GLU A 5 9.91 27.08 34.83
C GLU A 5 9.03 25.97 35.42
N MET A 6 9.68 24.94 35.99
CA MET A 6 9.00 23.91 36.77
C MET A 6 8.64 24.38 38.19
N GLU A 7 9.37 25.32 38.79
CA GLU A 7 9.01 25.94 40.08
C GLU A 7 7.80 26.90 39.97
N ASN A 8 7.61 27.54 38.81
CA ASN A 8 6.47 28.42 38.53
C ASN A 8 5.13 27.68 38.27
N LEU A 9 5.19 26.35 38.11
CA LEU A 9 4.03 25.46 37.88
C LEU A 9 3.49 24.85 39.18
N ASN A 10 3.71 25.48 40.33
CA ASN A 10 3.14 25.02 41.59
C ASN A 10 1.61 25.21 41.62
N PRO A 11 0.78 24.15 41.63
CA PRO A 11 -0.68 24.24 41.42
C PRO A 11 -1.44 24.97 42.53
N THR A 12 -0.76 25.31 43.64
CA THR A 12 -1.37 25.93 44.82
C THR A 12 -1.35 27.45 44.81
N GLN A 13 -0.66 28.10 43.86
CA GLN A 13 -0.55 29.57 43.82
C GLN A 13 -1.14 30.26 42.57
N ASN A 14 -1.54 29.53 41.53
CA ASN A 14 -2.03 30.16 40.29
C ASN A 14 -3.55 30.37 40.29
N LYS A 15 -3.97 31.63 40.20
CA LYS A 15 -5.37 32.03 39.97
C LYS A 15 -5.83 31.59 38.57
N PRO A 16 -7.14 31.37 38.34
CA PRO A 16 -7.67 30.60 37.20
C PRO A 16 -7.58 31.26 35.81
N GLN A 17 -6.78 32.32 35.62
CA GLN A 17 -6.97 33.23 34.49
C GLN A 17 -5.72 33.63 33.71
N GLN A 18 -4.57 32.98 33.89
CA GLN A 18 -3.44 33.18 32.97
C GLN A 18 -2.90 31.86 32.46
N ASP A 19 -3.10 31.63 31.16
CA ASP A 19 -2.65 30.49 30.39
C ASP A 19 -1.30 30.83 29.72
N ILE A 20 -0.39 29.85 29.67
CA ILE A 20 1.07 30.05 29.54
C ILE A 20 1.52 30.16 28.06
N LEU A 21 0.62 29.92 27.11
CA LEU A 21 0.91 29.96 25.67
C LEU A 21 0.04 31.00 24.97
N HIS A 22 0.52 32.24 24.95
CA HIS A 22 -0.27 33.34 24.39
C HIS A 22 -0.17 33.53 22.87
N LYS A 23 0.72 32.84 22.13
CA LYS A 23 0.78 32.89 20.64
C LYS A 23 1.39 31.63 20.00
N ASP A 24 0.69 31.09 18.99
CA ASP A 24 1.20 30.07 18.05
C ASP A 24 1.79 30.76 16.80
N PRO A 25 3.09 30.60 16.49
CA PRO A 25 3.76 31.27 15.37
C PRO A 25 3.44 30.68 13.99
N PHE A 26 2.66 29.60 13.88
CA PHE A 26 2.36 28.95 12.59
C PHE A 26 0.91 29.13 12.12
N ASN A 27 0.10 29.89 12.86
CA ASN A 27 -1.30 30.15 12.51
C ASN A 27 -1.74 31.59 12.86
N ASP A 28 -0.93 32.59 12.50
CA ASP A 28 -1.18 34.03 12.78
C ASP A 28 -1.55 34.35 14.24
N GLY A 29 -1.11 33.51 15.20
CA GLY A 29 -1.43 33.64 16.62
C GLY A 29 -2.76 33.05 17.08
N ALA A 30 -3.51 32.31 16.25
CA ALA A 30 -4.76 31.66 16.64
C ALA A 30 -4.55 30.21 17.10
N VAL A 31 -4.87 29.93 18.36
CA VAL A 31 -4.75 28.61 18.99
C VAL A 31 -5.99 27.77 18.69
N TYR A 32 -5.85 26.64 18.00
CA TYR A 32 -6.94 25.67 17.85
C TYR A 32 -7.02 24.75 19.08
N ARG A 33 -8.19 24.68 19.75
CA ARG A 33 -8.47 23.72 20.83
C ARG A 33 -9.56 22.74 20.38
N ALA A 34 -9.24 21.44 20.34
CA ALA A 34 -10.26 20.41 20.20
C ALA A 34 -11.10 20.35 21.49
N GLY A 35 -12.43 20.52 21.38
CA GLY A 35 -13.37 20.38 22.50
C GLY A 35 -13.84 21.67 23.19
N SER A 36 -13.42 22.86 22.78
CA SER A 36 -13.99 24.10 23.31
C SER A 36 -15.29 24.47 22.59
N ALA A 37 -16.38 24.63 23.36
CA ALA A 37 -17.74 24.96 22.89
C ALA A 37 -17.84 26.22 22.00
N GLN A 38 -16.79 27.03 21.93
CA GLN A 38 -16.74 28.27 21.14
C GLN A 38 -16.54 28.06 19.62
N ASN A 39 -16.27 26.83 19.16
CA ASN A 39 -16.06 26.53 17.73
C ASN A 39 -17.29 25.91 17.03
N LEU A 40 -18.43 25.83 17.72
CA LEU A 40 -19.69 25.33 17.16
C LEU A 40 -20.51 26.50 16.62
N LYS A 41 -21.10 26.34 15.44
CA LYS A 41 -22.04 27.33 14.90
C LYS A 41 -23.37 27.16 15.65
N GLU A 42 -23.77 28.18 16.39
CA GLU A 42 -25.02 28.20 17.17
C GLU A 42 -26.08 29.01 16.43
N GLU A 43 -27.19 28.37 16.09
CA GLU A 43 -28.39 29.04 15.60
C GLU A 43 -29.59 28.49 16.40
N GLY A 44 -30.11 29.31 17.33
CA GLY A 44 -31.32 29.00 18.09
C GLY A 44 -31.25 27.73 18.94
N ASN A 45 -30.34 27.67 19.93
CA ASN A 45 -30.13 26.53 20.86
C ASN A 45 -29.77 25.18 20.19
N VAL A 46 -29.33 25.22 18.94
CA VAL A 46 -28.95 24.04 18.17
C VAL A 46 -27.53 24.19 17.67
N PHE A 47 -26.71 23.16 17.91
CA PHE A 47 -25.30 23.13 17.52
C PHE A 47 -25.09 22.38 16.20
N TYR A 48 -24.24 22.90 15.34
CA TYR A 48 -23.90 22.30 14.04
C TYR A 48 -22.41 21.97 13.94
N ASP A 49 -22.11 20.82 13.34
CA ASP A 49 -20.73 20.41 13.01
C ASP A 49 -20.16 21.31 11.89
N PRO A 50 -19.00 21.96 12.07
CA PRO A 50 -18.49 22.95 11.12
C PRO A 50 -17.92 22.38 9.81
N LEU A 51 -17.55 21.10 9.79
CA LEU A 51 -16.95 20.45 8.62
C LEU A 51 -18.00 19.78 7.74
N THR A 52 -19.07 19.30 8.36
CA THR A 52 -20.12 18.50 7.69
C THR A 52 -21.46 19.22 7.60
N GLY A 53 -21.64 20.31 8.35
CA GLY A 53 -22.87 21.12 8.38
C GLY A 53 -24.06 20.46 9.07
N ARG A 54 -23.88 19.31 9.74
CA ARG A 54 -24.98 18.55 10.32
C ARG A 54 -25.35 19.03 11.73
N LYS A 55 -26.66 19.03 12.01
CA LYS A 55 -27.23 19.29 13.33
C LYS A 55 -26.79 18.20 14.31
N LEU A 56 -26.20 18.60 15.43
CA LEU A 56 -25.79 17.69 16.50
C LEU A 56 -26.99 17.49 17.44
N GLY A 57 -27.47 16.24 17.56
CA GLY A 57 -28.45 15.82 18.57
C GLY A 57 -29.94 15.86 18.21
N GLY A 58 -30.34 16.01 16.94
CA GLY A 58 -31.76 15.93 16.53
C GLY A 58 -32.16 14.56 15.98
N ALA A 59 -33.27 13.98 16.47
CA ALA A 59 -33.92 12.83 15.83
C ALA A 59 -34.44 13.22 14.44
N ILE A 60 -34.34 12.28 13.49
CA ILE A 60 -34.76 12.44 12.09
C ILE A 60 -36.29 12.40 12.06
N ASP A 61 -36.93 13.43 11.51
CA ASP A 61 -38.35 13.42 11.14
C ASP A 61 -38.44 13.42 9.61
N ASP A 62 -39.03 12.36 9.07
CA ASP A 62 -39.13 12.07 7.64
C ASP A 62 -40.44 12.64 7.09
N SER A 63 -40.45 13.92 6.68
CA SER A 63 -41.44 14.40 5.70
C SER A 63 -41.03 15.75 5.11
N GLU A 64 -41.02 15.79 3.77
CA GLU A 64 -40.99 16.98 2.90
C GLU A 64 -39.61 17.61 2.60
N GLU A 65 -38.89 17.03 1.64
CA GLU A 65 -38.10 17.82 0.69
C GLU A 65 -38.41 17.39 -0.76
N ASP A 66 -39.09 18.28 -1.46
CA ASP A 66 -39.34 18.26 -2.89
C ASP A 66 -38.07 18.17 -3.74
N GLU A 67 -38.26 17.58 -4.92
CA GLU A 67 -37.26 17.23 -5.94
C GLU A 67 -36.26 18.35 -6.26
N LYS A 68 -35.02 18.21 -5.77
CA LYS A 68 -33.82 18.72 -6.45
C LYS A 68 -33.02 17.54 -6.98
N PRO A 69 -32.47 17.62 -8.22
CA PRO A 69 -31.72 16.51 -8.79
C PRO A 69 -30.51 16.22 -7.90
N ARG A 70 -30.52 15.05 -7.26
CA ARG A 70 -29.43 14.54 -6.42
C ARG A 70 -28.13 14.69 -7.20
N ALA A 71 -27.25 15.58 -6.75
CA ALA A 71 -25.85 15.50 -7.08
C ALA A 71 -25.43 14.06 -6.78
N LYS A 72 -24.93 13.33 -7.79
CA LYS A 72 -24.39 11.99 -7.59
C LYS A 72 -23.40 12.10 -6.42
N LYS A 73 -23.70 11.45 -5.29
CA LYS A 73 -22.76 11.30 -4.18
C LYS A 73 -21.48 10.75 -4.82
N GLN A 74 -20.44 11.57 -4.94
CA GLN A 74 -19.14 11.08 -5.36
C GLN A 74 -18.76 10.04 -4.33
N GLN A 75 -18.65 8.78 -4.76
CA GLN A 75 -18.14 7.71 -3.92
C GLN A 75 -16.78 8.16 -3.36
N PRO A 76 -16.46 7.87 -2.09
CA PRO A 76 -15.18 8.23 -1.50
C PRO A 76 -14.07 7.65 -2.40
N VAL A 77 -13.21 8.52 -2.94
CA VAL A 77 -12.15 8.14 -3.88
C VAL A 77 -11.43 6.91 -3.32
N SER A 78 -11.50 5.81 -4.07
CA SER A 78 -10.85 4.58 -3.68
C SER A 78 -9.37 4.68 -4.03
N HIS A 79 -8.52 4.89 -3.03
CA HIS A 79 -7.05 4.88 -3.20
C HIS A 79 -6.50 3.46 -3.41
N ILE A 80 -7.33 2.44 -3.15
CA ILE A 80 -7.05 1.03 -3.39
C ILE A 80 -8.25 0.44 -4.17
N PRO A 81 -8.03 -0.28 -5.29
CA PRO A 81 -6.75 -0.51 -5.92
C PRO A 81 -6.23 0.80 -6.52
N SER A 82 -4.91 1.01 -6.42
CA SER A 82 -4.24 2.14 -7.03
C SER A 82 -4.36 2.02 -8.56
N SER A 83 -4.68 3.14 -9.20
CA SER A 83 -4.63 3.31 -10.65
C SER A 83 -3.57 4.32 -11.08
N THR A 84 -2.85 4.90 -10.12
CA THR A 84 -1.90 5.99 -10.36
C THR A 84 -0.52 5.44 -10.65
N ILE A 85 0.03 5.75 -11.82
CA ILE A 85 1.44 5.51 -12.13
C ILE A 85 2.26 6.70 -11.64
N HIS A 86 3.24 6.43 -10.79
CA HIS A 86 4.21 7.42 -10.34
C HIS A 86 5.36 7.53 -11.32
N SER A 87 5.75 8.77 -11.61
CA SER A 87 6.90 9.09 -12.45
C SER A 87 7.71 10.20 -11.81
N PHE A 88 8.92 10.38 -12.34
CA PHE A 88 9.88 11.37 -11.90
C PHE A 88 10.25 12.27 -13.10
N PRO A 89 9.37 13.22 -13.44
CA PRO A 89 9.66 14.23 -14.44
C PRO A 89 10.77 15.15 -13.93
N GLY A 90 11.54 15.72 -14.87
CA GLY A 90 12.61 16.66 -14.56
C GLY A 90 13.71 16.54 -15.59
N ALA A 91 14.21 17.66 -16.11
CA ALA A 91 15.34 17.64 -17.02
C ALA A 91 16.66 17.47 -16.23
N PRO A 92 17.62 16.70 -16.76
CA PRO A 92 18.96 16.65 -16.20
C PRO A 92 19.65 18.02 -16.38
N LYS A 93 20.60 18.34 -15.51
CA LYS A 93 21.41 19.57 -15.64
C LYS A 93 22.47 19.35 -16.72
N GLY A 94 22.15 19.69 -17.97
CA GLY A 94 22.93 19.33 -19.16
C GLY A 94 24.43 19.62 -19.06
N GLU A 95 24.82 20.82 -18.65
CA GLU A 95 26.24 21.21 -18.54
C GLU A 95 26.99 20.40 -17.46
N ALA A 96 26.41 20.27 -16.26
CA ALA A 96 27.00 19.49 -15.18
C ALA A 96 27.10 18.00 -15.53
N LEU A 97 26.09 17.49 -16.24
CA LEU A 97 26.02 16.13 -16.73
C LEU A 97 27.13 15.86 -17.77
N LEU A 98 27.28 16.75 -18.75
CA LEU A 98 28.32 16.66 -19.77
C LEU A 98 29.72 16.69 -19.14
N LYS A 99 29.94 17.60 -18.18
CA LYS A 99 31.20 17.65 -17.43
C LYS A 99 31.49 16.30 -16.76
N LYS A 100 30.48 15.71 -16.10
CA LYS A 100 30.67 14.45 -15.38
C LYS A 100 30.93 13.26 -16.30
N VAL A 101 30.27 13.25 -17.46
CA VAL A 101 30.53 12.24 -18.50
C VAL A 101 31.94 12.38 -19.06
N LYS A 102 32.42 13.60 -19.34
CA LYS A 102 33.81 13.81 -19.80
C LYS A 102 34.84 13.34 -18.76
N GLU A 103 34.61 13.62 -17.48
CA GLU A 103 35.46 13.13 -16.38
C GLU A 103 35.51 11.59 -16.38
N PHE A 104 34.35 10.92 -16.35
CA PHE A 104 34.31 9.45 -16.30
C PHE A 104 34.79 8.78 -17.58
N ASN A 105 34.60 9.42 -18.74
CA ASN A 105 35.08 8.92 -20.02
C ASN A 105 36.61 8.78 -20.05
N ALA A 106 37.34 9.61 -19.30
CA ALA A 106 38.79 9.49 -19.20
C ALA A 106 39.24 8.21 -18.45
N GLU A 107 38.36 7.66 -17.62
CA GLU A 107 38.67 6.55 -16.69
C GLU A 107 38.10 5.18 -17.14
N VAL A 108 37.27 5.15 -18.19
CA VAL A 108 36.75 3.88 -18.74
C VAL A 108 37.75 3.21 -19.68
N VAL A 109 37.61 1.90 -19.86
CA VAL A 109 38.41 1.12 -20.81
C VAL A 109 38.21 1.61 -22.24
N GLU A 110 39.24 1.46 -23.08
CA GLU A 110 39.31 2.07 -24.42
C GLU A 110 38.09 1.73 -25.31
N ASP A 111 37.62 0.47 -25.27
CA ASP A 111 36.46 0.02 -26.04
C ASP A 111 35.14 0.73 -25.69
N LEU A 112 35.06 1.30 -24.48
CA LEU A 112 33.88 2.01 -23.97
C LEU A 112 34.06 3.53 -23.95
N LYS A 113 35.26 4.03 -24.30
CA LYS A 113 35.50 5.46 -24.41
C LYS A 113 34.72 6.06 -25.56
N MET A 114 34.19 7.24 -25.30
CA MET A 114 33.61 8.13 -26.29
C MET A 114 34.72 8.91 -26.97
N THR A 115 34.66 8.97 -28.30
CA THR A 115 35.49 9.84 -29.14
C THR A 115 35.07 11.30 -28.98
N GLU A 116 35.88 12.24 -29.46
CA GLU A 116 35.53 13.67 -29.43
C GLU A 116 34.22 13.95 -30.18
N GLY A 117 34.03 13.35 -31.36
CA GLY A 117 32.78 13.48 -32.13
C GLY A 117 31.56 12.90 -31.39
N GLU A 118 31.72 11.75 -30.72
CA GLU A 118 30.65 11.17 -29.88
C GLU A 118 30.32 12.06 -28.67
N LEU A 119 31.33 12.72 -28.08
CA LEU A 119 31.14 13.68 -26.98
C LEU A 119 30.42 14.95 -27.46
N GLU A 120 30.63 15.40 -28.70
CA GLU A 120 29.90 16.53 -29.31
C GLU A 120 28.43 16.18 -29.56
N ILE A 121 28.17 14.99 -30.13
CA ILE A 121 26.81 14.45 -30.30
C ILE A 121 26.11 14.40 -28.94
N PHE A 122 26.81 13.93 -27.91
CA PHE A 122 26.29 13.84 -26.56
C PHE A 122 26.07 15.23 -25.92
N ALA A 123 26.93 16.20 -26.17
CA ALA A 123 26.72 17.59 -25.72
C ALA A 123 25.44 18.18 -26.30
N SER A 124 25.17 17.94 -27.59
CA SER A 124 23.91 18.33 -28.24
C SER A 124 22.70 17.66 -27.59
N LEU A 125 22.77 16.34 -27.35
CA LEU A 125 21.72 15.62 -26.62
C LEU A 125 21.43 16.28 -25.26
N THR A 126 22.43 16.45 -24.41
CA THR A 126 22.23 16.95 -23.04
C THR A 126 21.68 18.37 -22.97
N SER A 127 21.94 19.19 -24.00
CA SER A 127 21.40 20.54 -24.12
C SER A 127 19.92 20.54 -24.52
N SER A 128 19.49 19.59 -25.34
CA SER A 128 18.12 19.50 -25.84
C SER A 128 17.21 18.55 -25.05
N LEU A 129 17.72 17.78 -24.10
CA LEU A 129 16.92 16.84 -23.28
C LEU A 129 15.81 17.53 -22.46
N SER A 130 15.97 18.81 -22.12
CA SER A 130 14.94 19.61 -21.45
C SER A 130 13.78 20.01 -22.37
N GLU A 131 13.97 19.97 -23.68
CA GLU A 131 12.94 20.36 -24.64
C GLU A 131 11.91 19.24 -24.81
N PRO A 132 10.61 19.50 -24.59
CA PRO A 132 9.56 18.49 -24.73
C PRO A 132 9.50 17.90 -26.14
N SER A 133 9.66 18.74 -27.17
CA SER A 133 9.59 18.38 -28.59
C SER A 133 10.84 17.68 -29.13
N TYR A 134 11.95 17.71 -28.41
CA TYR A 134 13.19 17.12 -28.89
C TYR A 134 13.06 15.61 -29.03
N GLN A 135 13.44 15.08 -30.19
CA GLN A 135 13.53 13.66 -30.45
C GLN A 135 15.01 13.30 -30.71
N PRO A 136 15.61 12.41 -29.90
CA PRO A 136 16.97 11.97 -30.13
C PRO A 136 17.03 11.15 -31.43
N LYS A 137 18.10 11.35 -32.20
CA LYS A 137 18.38 10.53 -33.39
C LYS A 137 18.74 9.10 -32.99
N GLU A 138 18.52 8.15 -33.91
CA GLU A 138 18.85 6.73 -33.72
C GLU A 138 20.29 6.52 -33.27
N GLU A 139 21.24 7.22 -33.91
CA GLU A 139 22.67 7.11 -33.61
C GLU A 139 22.98 7.44 -32.13
N VAL A 140 22.23 8.36 -31.54
CA VAL A 140 22.40 8.78 -30.14
C VAL A 140 21.92 7.67 -29.20
N LEU A 141 20.79 7.03 -29.53
CA LEU A 141 20.25 5.91 -28.76
C LEU A 141 21.15 4.67 -28.87
N GLU A 142 21.74 4.44 -30.04
CA GLU A 142 22.76 3.40 -30.22
C GLU A 142 24.02 3.69 -29.41
N LEU A 143 24.51 4.92 -29.38
CA LEU A 143 25.66 5.33 -28.58
C LEU A 143 25.43 5.09 -27.08
N ILE A 144 24.24 5.45 -26.59
CA ILE A 144 23.85 5.22 -25.18
C ILE A 144 23.85 3.71 -24.87
N SER A 145 23.21 2.90 -25.71
CA SER A 145 23.06 1.47 -25.46
C SER A 145 24.36 0.67 -25.64
N LYS A 146 25.17 0.98 -26.66
CA LYS A 146 26.40 0.24 -27.01
C LYS A 146 27.61 0.62 -26.17
N LYS A 147 27.69 1.85 -25.66
CA LYS A 147 28.84 2.34 -24.86
C LYS A 147 28.44 2.72 -23.44
N LEU A 148 27.63 3.76 -23.29
CA LEU A 148 27.40 4.40 -21.99
C LEU A 148 26.74 3.47 -20.97
N MET A 149 25.76 2.66 -21.38
CA MET A 149 25.07 1.72 -20.50
C MET A 149 25.92 0.52 -20.09
N ARG A 150 27.10 0.34 -20.71
CA ARG A 150 28.08 -0.69 -20.36
C ARG A 150 29.20 -0.14 -19.46
N TRP A 151 29.11 1.14 -19.05
CA TRP A 151 30.05 1.71 -18.11
C TRP A 151 29.98 1.01 -16.74
N PRO A 152 31.10 0.98 -15.99
CA PRO A 152 31.13 0.42 -14.64
C PRO A 152 30.06 1.01 -13.70
N LYS A 153 29.63 0.22 -12.70
CA LYS A 153 28.56 0.59 -11.75
C LYS A 153 28.81 1.93 -11.03
N ASP A 154 30.06 2.26 -10.74
CA ASP A 154 30.50 3.51 -10.10
C ASP A 154 30.45 4.73 -11.04
N LYS A 155 30.36 4.51 -12.37
CA LYS A 155 30.40 5.56 -13.40
C LYS A 155 29.09 5.71 -14.17
N VAL A 156 28.14 4.79 -14.02
CA VAL A 156 26.89 4.79 -14.82
C VAL A 156 25.88 5.86 -14.38
N LEU A 157 26.02 6.48 -13.20
CA LEU A 157 25.06 7.43 -12.64
C LEU A 157 24.62 8.56 -13.60
N PRO A 158 25.52 9.28 -14.31
CA PRO A 158 25.14 10.30 -15.29
C PRO A 158 24.26 9.73 -16.40
N VAL A 159 24.60 8.52 -16.87
CA VAL A 159 23.87 7.83 -17.94
C VAL A 159 22.45 7.47 -17.48
N LEU A 160 22.28 7.07 -16.22
CA LEU A 160 20.96 6.77 -15.64
C LEU A 160 20.05 8.00 -15.63
N ASP A 161 20.57 9.20 -15.36
CA ASP A 161 19.75 10.42 -15.37
C ASP A 161 19.28 10.79 -16.79
N ILE A 162 20.08 10.48 -17.80
CA ILE A 162 19.71 10.61 -19.21
C ILE A 162 18.64 9.61 -19.59
N VAL A 163 18.84 8.33 -19.24
CA VAL A 163 17.85 7.28 -19.48
C VAL A 163 16.54 7.62 -18.78
N ARG A 164 16.58 8.17 -17.55
CA ARG A 164 15.40 8.66 -16.84
C ARG A 164 14.66 9.74 -17.64
N ALA A 165 15.39 10.71 -18.19
CA ALA A 165 14.81 11.79 -18.99
C ALA A 165 14.24 11.28 -20.33
N LEU A 166 14.98 10.40 -21.01
CA LEU A 166 14.55 9.75 -22.24
C LEU A 166 13.33 8.86 -22.05
N ALA A 167 13.20 8.19 -20.90
CA ALA A 167 12.04 7.38 -20.55
C ALA A 167 10.73 8.19 -20.46
N MET A 168 10.79 9.52 -20.38
CA MET A 168 9.61 10.39 -20.48
C MET A 168 9.10 10.55 -21.92
N LYS A 169 9.94 10.29 -22.93
CA LYS A 169 9.63 10.48 -24.35
C LYS A 169 9.06 9.19 -24.94
N LYS A 170 7.79 9.24 -25.36
CA LYS A 170 7.03 8.06 -25.81
C LYS A 170 7.71 7.35 -26.99
N GLU A 171 8.21 8.11 -27.95
CA GLU A 171 8.82 7.59 -29.17
C GLU A 171 10.07 6.76 -28.85
N VAL A 172 10.89 7.25 -27.92
CA VAL A 172 12.13 6.59 -27.48
C VAL A 172 11.82 5.26 -26.80
N VAL A 173 10.87 5.24 -25.85
CA VAL A 173 10.53 3.99 -25.15
C VAL A 173 9.78 3.01 -26.06
N THR A 174 9.00 3.51 -27.02
CA THR A 174 8.31 2.68 -28.02
C THR A 174 9.34 1.94 -28.88
N GLN A 175 10.39 2.63 -29.29
CA GLN A 175 11.47 2.04 -30.05
C GLN A 175 12.23 0.98 -29.23
N TRP A 176 12.62 1.29 -27.99
CA TRP A 176 13.30 0.33 -27.11
C TRP A 176 12.45 -0.93 -26.86
N SER A 177 11.17 -0.73 -26.51
CA SER A 177 10.25 -1.84 -26.21
C SER A 177 9.91 -2.66 -27.45
N THR A 178 9.62 -2.03 -28.59
CA THR A 178 9.27 -2.74 -29.83
C THR A 178 10.45 -3.58 -30.32
N LYS A 179 11.67 -3.04 -30.29
CA LYS A 179 12.88 -3.78 -30.66
C LYS A 179 13.10 -5.00 -29.76
N ALA A 180 12.97 -4.84 -28.45
CA ALA A 180 13.10 -5.94 -27.49
C ALA A 180 12.00 -6.99 -27.67
N MET A 181 10.73 -6.58 -27.72
CA MET A 181 9.58 -7.48 -27.83
C MET A 181 9.55 -8.23 -29.16
N ALA A 182 9.96 -7.59 -30.27
CA ALA A 182 10.10 -8.27 -31.55
C ALA A 182 11.16 -9.37 -31.49
N ALA A 183 12.31 -9.11 -30.86
CA ALA A 183 13.36 -10.10 -30.71
C ALA A 183 12.92 -11.28 -29.83
N TYR A 184 12.18 -11.02 -28.74
CA TYR A 184 11.57 -12.08 -27.94
C TYR A 184 10.55 -12.88 -28.74
N SER A 185 9.64 -12.22 -29.46
CA SER A 185 8.65 -12.89 -30.32
C SER A 185 9.32 -13.83 -31.34
N MET A 186 10.38 -13.36 -32.00
CA MET A 186 11.16 -14.19 -32.93
C MET A 186 11.84 -15.37 -32.25
N ALA A 187 12.37 -15.19 -31.03
CA ALA A 187 12.99 -16.27 -30.27
C ALA A 187 11.98 -17.36 -29.85
N TYR A 188 10.76 -16.97 -29.48
CA TYR A 188 9.68 -17.90 -29.11
C TYR A 188 8.99 -18.56 -30.30
N ALA A 189 9.06 -17.95 -31.49
CA ALA A 189 8.44 -18.47 -32.71
C ALA A 189 9.31 -19.47 -33.51
N GLN A 190 10.51 -19.82 -33.04
CA GLN A 190 11.42 -20.69 -33.79
C GLN A 190 10.89 -22.13 -33.94
N PRO A 191 10.98 -22.74 -35.15
CA PRO A 191 10.66 -24.15 -35.34
C PRO A 191 11.61 -25.03 -34.51
N GLY A 192 11.06 -25.83 -33.59
CA GLY A 192 11.85 -26.64 -32.64
C GLY A 192 11.89 -26.08 -31.21
N GLY A 193 11.24 -24.94 -30.95
CA GLY A 193 11.16 -24.32 -29.63
C GLY A 193 12.27 -23.31 -29.37
N VAL A 194 12.25 -22.76 -28.17
CA VAL A 194 13.16 -21.69 -27.74
C VAL A 194 14.56 -22.23 -27.49
N THR A 195 15.57 -21.65 -28.16
CA THR A 195 16.99 -21.94 -27.89
C THR A 195 17.61 -20.93 -26.92
N PRO A 196 18.60 -21.33 -26.10
CA PRO A 196 19.34 -20.39 -25.25
C PRO A 196 19.98 -19.24 -26.03
N GLU A 197 20.48 -19.50 -27.24
CA GLU A 197 21.12 -18.49 -28.11
C GLU A 197 20.11 -17.47 -28.64
N ALA A 198 18.91 -17.92 -29.02
CA ALA A 198 17.83 -17.02 -29.45
C ALA A 198 17.36 -16.13 -28.30
N ILE A 199 17.24 -16.70 -27.09
CA ILE A 199 16.93 -15.91 -25.89
C ILE A 199 18.04 -14.95 -25.55
N ALA A 200 19.31 -15.35 -25.58
CA ALA A 200 20.45 -14.45 -25.33
C ALA A 200 20.46 -13.27 -26.33
N THR A 201 20.11 -13.54 -27.59
CA THR A 201 19.97 -12.51 -28.61
C THR A 201 18.81 -11.57 -28.30
N ALA A 202 17.63 -12.09 -27.96
CA ALA A 202 16.49 -11.27 -27.53
C ALA A 202 16.83 -10.41 -26.31
N GLN A 203 17.48 -11.02 -25.33
CA GLN A 203 18.01 -10.43 -24.12
C GLN A 203 19.06 -9.35 -24.36
N SER A 204 19.71 -9.28 -25.52
CA SER A 204 20.61 -8.15 -25.83
C SER A 204 19.85 -6.86 -26.17
N ASN A 205 18.57 -6.96 -26.55
CA ASN A 205 17.74 -5.85 -27.00
C ASN A 205 16.99 -5.13 -25.87
N ASP A 206 16.96 -5.68 -24.65
CA ASP A 206 16.36 -5.08 -23.46
C ASP A 206 17.41 -4.48 -22.49
N MET A 207 18.65 -4.28 -22.97
CA MET A 207 19.82 -3.87 -22.19
C MET A 207 19.54 -2.70 -21.23
N ILE A 208 18.76 -1.70 -21.68
CA ILE A 208 18.37 -0.56 -20.85
C ILE A 208 17.69 -1.03 -19.57
N LEU A 209 16.65 -1.87 -19.68
CA LEU A 209 15.90 -2.36 -18.52
C LEU A 209 16.78 -3.20 -17.60
N LYS A 210 17.66 -4.04 -18.16
CA LYS A 210 18.59 -4.87 -17.36
C LYS A 210 19.60 -4.06 -16.58
N VAL A 211 20.19 -3.04 -17.20
CA VAL A 211 21.13 -2.15 -16.52
C VAL A 211 20.39 -1.36 -15.43
N LEU A 212 19.16 -0.90 -15.68
CA LEU A 212 18.35 -0.27 -14.64
C LEU A 212 18.08 -1.21 -13.45
N MET A 213 17.75 -2.48 -13.71
CA MET A 213 17.58 -3.48 -12.65
C MET A 213 18.90 -3.74 -11.91
N ALA A 214 19.99 -3.98 -12.62
CA ALA A 214 21.31 -4.24 -12.03
C ALA A 214 21.85 -3.05 -11.23
N ALA A 215 21.55 -1.82 -11.64
CA ALA A 215 21.90 -0.59 -10.92
C ALA A 215 21.00 -0.34 -9.70
N SER A 216 19.87 -1.04 -9.60
CA SER A 216 18.89 -0.90 -8.51
C SER A 216 19.16 -1.84 -7.32
N CYS A 217 20.11 -2.77 -7.43
CA CYS A 217 20.41 -3.75 -6.39
C CYS A 217 21.91 -3.90 -6.10
N THR A 218 22.23 -4.45 -4.93
CA THR A 218 23.61 -4.75 -4.53
C THR A 218 24.22 -5.85 -5.40
N GLY A 219 23.50 -6.97 -5.57
CA GLY A 219 23.91 -8.12 -6.39
C GLY A 219 25.30 -8.66 -6.05
N GLU A 220 25.90 -9.40 -6.98
CA GLU A 220 27.30 -9.80 -6.89
C GLU A 220 28.21 -8.66 -7.39
N GLY A 221 29.15 -8.22 -6.55
CA GLY A 221 30.13 -7.17 -6.85
C GLY A 221 29.98 -5.90 -6.00
N PRO A 222 30.59 -4.77 -6.42
CA PRO A 222 30.55 -3.54 -5.64
C PRO A 222 29.13 -3.00 -5.49
N LYS A 223 28.74 -2.69 -4.24
CA LYS A 223 27.45 -2.09 -3.91
C LYS A 223 27.29 -0.75 -4.65
N PRO A 224 26.22 -0.55 -5.43
CA PRO A 224 25.96 0.75 -6.04
C PRO A 224 25.68 1.79 -4.96
N SER A 225 26.04 3.04 -5.25
CA SER A 225 25.69 4.15 -4.36
C SER A 225 24.18 4.31 -4.24
N ALA A 226 23.69 4.84 -3.12
CA ALA A 226 22.27 5.14 -2.96
C ALA A 226 21.73 6.06 -4.06
N SER A 227 22.55 6.99 -4.56
CA SER A 227 22.21 7.87 -5.69
C SER A 227 22.04 7.09 -7.00
N THR A 228 22.87 6.07 -7.24
CA THR A 228 22.77 5.18 -8.41
C THR A 228 21.48 4.38 -8.36
N VAL A 229 21.19 3.73 -7.23
CA VAL A 229 19.94 2.98 -7.01
C VAL A 229 18.73 3.89 -7.19
N PHE A 230 18.75 5.05 -6.54
CA PHE A 230 17.69 6.05 -6.64
C PHE A 230 17.43 6.47 -8.08
N MET A 231 18.47 6.80 -8.84
CA MET A 231 18.32 7.24 -10.23
C MET A 231 17.82 6.11 -11.14
N ALA A 232 18.33 4.90 -10.96
CA ALA A 232 17.90 3.73 -11.73
C ALA A 232 16.40 3.43 -11.52
N GLN A 233 15.94 3.40 -10.27
CA GLN A 233 14.53 3.17 -9.95
C GLN A 233 13.62 4.30 -10.46
N ARG A 234 14.07 5.56 -10.45
CA ARG A 234 13.34 6.68 -11.06
C ARG A 234 13.19 6.51 -12.57
N ALA A 235 14.25 6.11 -13.25
CA ALA A 235 14.19 5.81 -14.68
C ALA A 235 13.20 4.68 -14.96
N MET A 236 13.22 3.61 -14.15
CA MET A 236 12.25 2.52 -14.26
C MET A 236 10.81 2.99 -14.05
N CYS A 237 10.55 3.84 -13.05
CA CYS A 237 9.21 4.39 -12.82
C CYS A 237 8.67 5.11 -14.07
N ASN A 238 9.52 5.87 -14.78
CA ASN A 238 9.12 6.56 -16.00
C ASN A 238 8.76 5.58 -17.14
N LEU A 239 9.36 4.39 -17.17
CA LEU A 239 8.98 3.37 -18.15
C LEU A 239 7.51 2.96 -18.01
N PHE A 240 6.91 2.98 -16.81
CA PHE A 240 5.51 2.57 -16.62
C PHE A 240 4.47 3.54 -17.19
N LEU A 241 4.88 4.77 -17.54
CA LEU A 241 3.99 5.79 -18.12
C LEU A 241 3.40 5.34 -19.46
N HIS A 242 4.15 4.53 -20.19
CA HIS A 242 3.82 4.15 -21.56
C HIS A 242 3.27 2.73 -21.58
N SER A 243 2.27 2.48 -22.42
CA SER A 243 1.66 1.16 -22.57
C SER A 243 2.61 0.15 -23.21
N GLU A 244 3.48 0.62 -24.10
CA GLU A 244 4.36 -0.15 -24.98
C GLU A 244 5.44 -0.90 -24.18
N THR A 245 5.88 -0.33 -23.06
CA THR A 245 6.87 -0.91 -22.15
C THR A 245 6.28 -1.88 -21.13
N ARG A 246 4.96 -1.87 -20.90
CA ARG A 246 4.31 -2.71 -19.87
C ARG A 246 4.49 -4.19 -20.15
N ALA A 247 4.39 -4.62 -21.40
CA ALA A 247 4.62 -6.02 -21.78
C ALA A 247 6.07 -6.46 -21.49
N LEU A 248 7.03 -5.58 -21.78
CA LEU A 248 8.44 -5.84 -21.47
C LEU A 248 8.67 -5.90 -19.95
N LEU A 249 8.06 -5.00 -19.18
CA LEU A 249 8.14 -5.02 -17.71
C LEU A 249 7.50 -6.28 -17.11
N GLN A 250 6.37 -6.73 -17.67
CA GLN A 250 5.72 -7.99 -17.27
C GLN A 250 6.62 -9.20 -17.55
N LEU A 251 7.30 -9.24 -18.71
CA LEU A 251 8.23 -10.31 -19.05
C LEU A 251 9.35 -10.46 -18.00
N HIS A 252 9.82 -9.34 -17.45
CA HIS A 252 10.90 -9.32 -16.45
C HIS A 252 10.42 -9.24 -15.00
N VAL A 253 9.15 -9.52 -14.72
CA VAL A 253 8.57 -9.37 -13.39
C VAL A 253 9.26 -10.24 -12.33
N GLY A 254 9.63 -11.47 -12.68
CA GLY A 254 10.34 -12.38 -11.76
C GLY A 254 11.74 -11.88 -11.41
N THR A 255 12.46 -11.35 -12.41
CA THR A 255 13.78 -10.72 -12.20
C THR A 255 13.64 -9.47 -11.34
N ALA A 256 12.64 -8.62 -11.62
CA ALA A 256 12.36 -7.42 -10.84
C ALA A 256 12.11 -7.78 -9.37
N ALA A 257 11.26 -8.76 -9.10
CA ALA A 257 10.95 -9.20 -7.75
C ALA A 257 12.19 -9.67 -6.97
N ALA A 258 13.09 -10.44 -7.61
CA ALA A 258 14.32 -10.92 -6.98
C ALA A 258 15.33 -9.79 -6.72
N VAL A 259 15.53 -8.90 -7.70
CA VAL A 259 16.47 -7.78 -7.62
C VAL A 259 16.07 -6.77 -6.54
N PHE A 260 14.76 -6.58 -6.34
CA PHE A 260 14.23 -5.57 -5.42
C PHE A 260 14.23 -5.97 -3.95
N GLU A 261 14.61 -7.19 -3.61
CA GLU A 261 14.82 -7.60 -2.22
C GLU A 261 16.01 -6.86 -1.58
N ASP A 262 17.05 -6.52 -2.35
CA ASP A 262 18.28 -5.92 -1.84
C ASP A 262 18.67 -4.63 -2.59
N THR A 263 17.96 -3.54 -2.26
CA THR A 263 18.17 -2.22 -2.87
C THR A 263 18.83 -1.20 -1.94
N GLY A 264 19.01 -1.53 -0.66
CA GLY A 264 19.45 -0.58 0.36
C GLY A 264 18.38 0.43 0.81
N ALA A 265 17.12 0.28 0.39
CA ALA A 265 15.99 1.10 0.83
C ALA A 265 15.84 1.15 2.36
N GLU A 266 16.28 0.10 3.08
CA GLU A 266 16.25 0.05 4.54
C GLU A 266 17.12 1.12 5.22
N SER A 267 18.07 1.71 4.49
CA SER A 267 19.07 2.63 5.03
C SER A 267 19.05 4.03 4.40
N ASN A 268 18.19 4.29 3.42
CA ASN A 268 18.22 5.55 2.68
C ASN A 268 16.83 6.01 2.21
N LYS A 269 16.40 7.18 2.70
CA LYS A 269 15.08 7.77 2.40
C LYS A 269 14.83 8.12 0.93
N LEU A 270 15.87 8.48 0.16
CA LEU A 270 15.69 8.71 -1.28
C LEU A 270 15.39 7.40 -1.99
N VAL A 271 16.10 6.33 -1.62
CA VAL A 271 15.82 4.99 -2.14
C VAL A 271 14.43 4.53 -1.70
N GLN A 272 14.01 4.76 -0.45
CA GLN A 272 12.63 4.49 -0.01
C GLN A 272 11.60 5.15 -0.92
N MET A 273 11.77 6.44 -1.24
CA MET A 273 10.86 7.16 -2.12
C MET A 273 10.76 6.57 -3.52
N ALA A 274 11.89 6.28 -4.16
CA ALA A 274 11.87 5.69 -5.50
C ALA A 274 11.33 4.26 -5.48
N HIS A 275 11.65 3.49 -4.44
CA HIS A 275 11.26 2.09 -4.35
C HIS A 275 9.77 1.93 -4.03
N SER A 276 9.20 2.74 -3.13
CA SER A 276 7.77 2.76 -2.86
C SER A 276 6.96 3.16 -4.09
N SER A 277 7.45 4.13 -4.89
CA SER A 277 6.85 4.46 -6.20
C SER A 277 6.87 3.29 -7.17
N LEU A 278 8.01 2.59 -7.24
CA LEU A 278 8.21 1.47 -8.15
C LEU A 278 7.30 0.29 -7.78
N LEU A 279 7.22 -0.06 -6.49
CA LEU A 279 6.30 -1.07 -5.97
C LEU A 279 4.84 -0.74 -6.29
N ASN A 280 4.42 0.52 -6.11
CA ASN A 280 3.07 0.93 -6.51
C ASN A 280 2.85 0.74 -8.02
N ASN A 281 3.82 1.13 -8.86
CA ASN A 281 3.68 0.96 -10.31
C ASN A 281 3.56 -0.52 -10.72
N PHE A 282 4.31 -1.42 -10.09
CA PHE A 282 4.12 -2.86 -10.26
C PHE A 282 2.75 -3.32 -9.76
N ALA A 283 2.27 -2.83 -8.61
CA ALA A 283 0.95 -3.16 -8.11
C ALA A 283 -0.17 -2.72 -9.07
N VAL A 284 -0.05 -1.54 -9.68
CA VAL A 284 -0.97 -1.06 -10.71
C VAL A 284 -0.89 -1.94 -11.97
N LEU A 285 0.31 -2.31 -12.40
CA LEU A 285 0.52 -3.23 -13.54
C LEU A 285 -0.12 -4.59 -13.31
N PHE A 286 -0.14 -5.04 -12.06
CA PHE A 286 -0.68 -6.32 -11.60
C PHE A 286 -2.19 -6.33 -11.39
N ASN A 287 -2.80 -5.16 -11.28
CA ASN A 287 -4.22 -5.05 -11.00
C ASN A 287 -5.04 -5.70 -12.14
N GLY A 288 -5.79 -6.75 -11.81
CA GLY A 288 -6.56 -7.53 -12.78
C GLY A 288 -5.78 -8.64 -13.51
N LEU A 289 -4.51 -8.88 -13.16
CA LEU A 289 -3.70 -9.97 -13.73
C LEU A 289 -3.49 -11.11 -12.73
N GLN A 290 -3.44 -12.34 -13.26
CA GLN A 290 -2.92 -13.48 -12.51
C GLN A 290 -1.39 -13.42 -12.48
N ILE A 291 -0.83 -13.56 -11.29
CA ILE A 291 0.61 -13.44 -11.04
C ILE A 291 1.00 -14.65 -10.22
N ASN A 292 2.21 -15.15 -10.48
CA ASN A 292 2.79 -16.22 -9.70
C ASN A 292 2.88 -15.81 -8.22
N ASP A 293 2.38 -16.66 -7.32
CA ASP A 293 2.36 -16.42 -5.88
C ASP A 293 3.77 -16.20 -5.30
N GLU A 294 4.79 -16.87 -5.82
CA GLU A 294 6.20 -16.69 -5.40
C GLU A 294 6.70 -15.27 -5.73
N VAL A 295 6.34 -14.76 -6.91
CA VAL A 295 6.71 -13.40 -7.34
C VAL A 295 6.01 -12.37 -6.47
N LEU A 296 4.72 -12.55 -6.20
CA LEU A 296 3.97 -11.67 -5.31
C LEU A 296 4.52 -11.69 -3.88
N GLU A 297 4.86 -12.87 -3.36
CA GLU A 297 5.41 -13.03 -2.02
C GLU A 297 6.71 -12.23 -1.87
N LYS A 298 7.58 -12.23 -2.89
CA LYS A 298 8.80 -11.41 -2.92
C LYS A 298 8.48 -9.91 -2.86
N PHE A 299 7.54 -9.42 -3.66
CA PHE A 299 7.11 -8.01 -3.59
C PHE A 299 6.54 -7.63 -2.21
N LEU A 300 5.76 -8.51 -1.58
CA LEU A 300 5.23 -8.28 -0.23
C LEU A 300 6.32 -8.34 0.84
N LYS A 301 7.31 -9.22 0.71
CA LYS A 301 8.50 -9.27 1.60
C LYS A 301 9.33 -8.00 1.50
N THR A 302 9.61 -7.54 0.28
CA THR A 302 10.28 -6.25 0.06
C THR A 302 9.48 -5.10 0.67
N SER A 303 8.15 -5.09 0.49
CA SER A 303 7.28 -4.09 1.10
C SER A 303 7.34 -4.12 2.64
N CYS A 304 7.41 -5.31 3.22
CA CYS A 304 7.59 -5.52 4.67
C CYS A 304 8.91 -4.93 5.17
N SER A 305 10.02 -5.21 4.47
CA SER A 305 11.35 -4.64 4.78
C SER A 305 11.35 -3.11 4.79
N ILE A 306 10.76 -2.49 3.76
CA ILE A 306 10.71 -1.02 3.67
C ILE A 306 9.80 -0.43 4.75
N MET A 307 8.65 -1.05 5.00
CA MET A 307 7.73 -0.61 6.06
C MET A 307 8.40 -0.62 7.43
N LYS A 308 9.22 -1.65 7.73
CA LYS A 308 10.01 -1.73 8.97
C LYS A 308 11.05 -0.62 9.10
N ALA A 309 11.61 -0.17 7.97
CA ALA A 309 12.66 0.82 7.91
C ALA A 309 12.15 2.27 7.89
N PHE A 310 10.84 2.49 7.84
CA PHE A 310 10.29 3.84 7.97
C PHE A 310 10.57 4.41 9.37
N SER A 311 11.01 5.67 9.38
CA SER A 311 11.37 6.45 10.57
C SER A 311 10.68 7.83 10.53
N GLU A 312 10.84 8.67 11.56
CA GLU A 312 10.21 9.99 11.63
C GLU A 312 10.68 10.92 10.50
N GLU A 313 11.87 10.65 9.97
CA GLU A 313 12.44 11.38 8.84
C GLU A 313 12.03 10.82 7.46
N SER A 314 11.31 9.70 7.43
CA SER A 314 10.87 9.09 6.18
C SER A 314 9.75 9.94 5.56
N ASP A 315 9.78 10.03 4.23
CA ASP A 315 8.82 10.84 3.48
C ASP A 315 7.41 10.21 3.53
N VAL A 316 6.42 11.01 3.93
CA VAL A 316 5.02 10.58 4.08
C VAL A 316 4.44 10.10 2.75
N GLN A 317 4.83 10.69 1.62
CA GLN A 317 4.37 10.23 0.31
C GLN A 317 4.91 8.82 -0.01
N SER A 318 6.09 8.47 0.46
CA SER A 318 6.66 7.12 0.34
C SER A 318 5.86 6.11 1.15
N MET A 319 5.43 6.48 2.36
CA MET A 319 4.53 5.67 3.19
C MET A 319 3.15 5.47 2.54
N TYR A 320 2.57 6.54 1.98
CA TYR A 320 1.33 6.48 1.21
C TYR A 320 1.46 5.52 0.02
N ARG A 321 2.51 5.69 -0.80
CA ARG A 321 2.74 4.86 -2.01
C ARG A 321 2.93 3.40 -1.65
N LEU A 322 3.67 3.10 -0.58
CA LEU A 322 3.88 1.73 -0.14
C LEU A 322 2.59 1.10 0.37
N SER A 323 1.80 1.84 1.16
CA SER A 323 0.51 1.37 1.67
C SER A 323 -0.49 1.13 0.53
N ALA A 324 -0.55 2.05 -0.44
CA ALA A 324 -1.35 1.88 -1.65
C ALA A 324 -0.89 0.66 -2.47
N ALA A 325 0.43 0.45 -2.60
CA ALA A 325 0.99 -0.72 -3.29
C ALA A 325 0.56 -2.03 -2.61
N ILE A 326 0.76 -2.16 -1.30
CA ILE A 326 0.36 -3.35 -0.52
C ILE A 326 -1.14 -3.60 -0.68
N GLY A 327 -1.96 -2.56 -0.52
CA GLY A 327 -3.41 -2.67 -0.67
C GLY A 327 -3.84 -3.10 -2.05
N THR A 328 -3.15 -2.62 -3.08
CA THR A 328 -3.43 -2.98 -4.47
C THR A 328 -3.00 -4.42 -4.78
N PHE A 329 -1.85 -4.85 -4.26
CA PHE A 329 -1.37 -6.22 -4.40
C PHE A 329 -2.38 -7.24 -3.85
N ILE A 330 -2.94 -6.97 -2.66
CA ILE A 330 -3.85 -7.89 -1.98
C ILE A 330 -5.33 -7.67 -2.33
N HIS A 331 -5.63 -6.71 -3.21
CA HIS A 331 -6.99 -6.26 -3.45
C HIS A 331 -7.93 -7.38 -3.93
N ASN A 332 -9.10 -7.49 -3.27
CA ASN A 332 -10.15 -8.47 -3.56
C ASN A 332 -9.65 -9.93 -3.70
N ASN A 333 -8.58 -10.30 -2.99
CA ASN A 333 -8.03 -11.65 -3.08
C ASN A 333 -7.62 -12.19 -1.70
N ALA A 334 -8.44 -13.09 -1.15
CA ALA A 334 -8.24 -13.66 0.18
C ALA A 334 -6.90 -14.41 0.34
N THR A 335 -6.42 -15.09 -0.70
CA THR A 335 -5.12 -15.79 -0.69
C THR A 335 -3.98 -14.79 -0.54
N ARG A 336 -4.04 -13.68 -1.28
CA ARG A 336 -3.02 -12.60 -1.22
C ARG A 336 -3.06 -11.86 0.11
N VAL A 337 -4.25 -11.60 0.66
CA VAL A 337 -4.40 -11.04 2.01
C VAL A 337 -3.82 -11.99 3.06
N SER A 338 -4.10 -13.29 2.98
CA SER A 338 -3.53 -14.30 3.88
C SER A 338 -2.00 -14.33 3.81
N MET A 339 -1.43 -14.24 2.59
CA MET A 339 0.01 -14.15 2.36
C MET A 339 0.61 -12.90 3.03
N ALA A 340 0.00 -11.73 2.86
CA ALA A 340 0.42 -10.49 3.52
C ALA A 340 0.26 -10.55 5.05
N GLY A 341 -0.78 -11.24 5.54
CA GLY A 341 -1.03 -11.46 6.97
C GLY A 341 0.06 -12.31 7.63
N LYS A 342 0.56 -13.34 6.96
CA LYS A 342 1.73 -14.14 7.42
C LYS A 342 2.99 -13.28 7.61
N LEU A 343 3.13 -12.22 6.82
CA LEU A 343 4.23 -11.25 6.92
C LEU A 343 3.98 -10.15 7.98
N ARG A 344 2.83 -10.18 8.67
CA ARG A 344 2.38 -9.19 9.65
C ARG A 344 2.36 -7.75 9.11
N LEU A 345 2.07 -7.59 7.82
CA LEU A 345 2.02 -6.27 7.18
C LEU A 345 0.94 -5.37 7.80
N GLU A 346 -0.18 -5.95 8.22
CA GLU A 346 -1.25 -5.27 8.94
C GLU A 346 -0.74 -4.54 10.20
N ASN A 347 0.02 -5.24 11.05
CA ASN A 347 0.59 -4.66 12.28
C ASN A 347 1.62 -3.57 11.94
N LEU A 348 2.49 -3.83 10.97
CA LEU A 348 3.49 -2.85 10.55
C LEU A 348 2.86 -1.55 10.04
N VAL A 349 1.75 -1.61 9.31
CA VAL A 349 1.01 -0.42 8.86
C VAL A 349 0.44 0.35 10.05
N ARG A 350 -0.18 -0.34 11.02
CA ARG A 350 -0.71 0.29 12.25
C ARG A 350 0.39 0.97 13.05
N ASP A 351 1.52 0.31 13.22
CA ASP A 351 2.60 0.77 14.10
C ASP A 351 3.45 1.86 13.44
N ARG A 352 3.82 1.67 12.17
CA ARG A 352 4.78 2.54 11.47
C ARG A 352 4.14 3.69 10.73
N VAL A 353 2.88 3.59 10.31
CA VAL A 353 2.24 4.68 9.54
C VAL A 353 1.17 5.39 10.35
N LEU A 354 0.32 4.65 11.06
CA LEU A 354 -0.76 5.26 11.85
C LEU A 354 -0.33 5.62 13.28
N GLY A 355 0.80 5.10 13.77
CA GLY A 355 1.28 5.36 15.12
C GLY A 355 0.30 4.90 16.21
N LEU A 356 -0.50 3.86 15.93
CA LEU A 356 -1.57 3.40 16.83
C LEU A 356 -1.05 2.63 18.06
N ASP A 357 0.24 2.32 18.10
CA ASP A 357 0.89 1.71 19.27
C ASP A 357 1.83 2.73 19.96
N ALA A 358 1.26 3.51 20.88
CA ALA A 358 1.96 4.57 21.62
C ALA A 358 3.05 4.04 22.58
N VAL A 359 3.15 2.72 22.79
CA VAL A 359 4.01 2.11 23.82
C VAL A 359 5.37 1.65 23.27
N ARG A 360 5.61 1.65 21.94
CA ARG A 360 6.86 1.14 21.34
C ARG A 360 7.49 2.04 20.26
N GLY A 361 7.36 3.36 20.38
CA GLY A 361 8.03 4.29 19.46
C GLY A 361 7.51 4.18 18.02
N GLY A 362 6.18 4.06 17.87
CA GLY A 362 5.51 4.29 16.60
C GLY A 362 5.69 5.73 16.14
N LEU A 363 5.78 5.93 14.83
CA LEU A 363 5.81 7.27 14.24
C LEU A 363 4.48 7.93 14.58
N GLY A 364 4.49 8.96 15.42
CA GLY A 364 3.28 9.72 15.75
C GLY A 364 2.52 10.04 14.47
N GLN A 365 1.18 9.96 14.50
CA GLN A 365 0.27 10.04 13.34
C GLN A 365 0.93 10.77 12.17
N THR A 366 1.18 10.10 11.04
CA THR A 366 1.53 10.82 9.81
C THR A 366 0.42 11.85 9.62
N GLY A 367 0.68 13.13 9.86
CA GLY A 367 -0.35 14.17 9.94
C GLY A 367 -1.08 14.43 8.61
N ASP A 368 -0.83 13.60 7.59
CA ASP A 368 -1.44 13.63 6.27
C ASP A 368 -2.72 12.77 6.23
N PRO A 369 -3.92 13.37 6.10
CA PRO A 369 -5.18 12.65 6.10
C PRO A 369 -5.33 11.62 4.98
N LYS A 370 -4.68 11.86 3.81
CA LYS A 370 -4.74 10.93 2.66
C LYS A 370 -4.00 9.64 2.95
N THR A 371 -2.83 9.73 3.58
CA THR A 371 -2.03 8.59 4.03
C THR A 371 -2.80 7.77 5.06
N GLN A 372 -3.40 8.43 6.05
CA GLN A 372 -4.23 7.75 7.05
C GLN A 372 -5.42 7.03 6.41
N GLN A 373 -6.18 7.70 5.53
CA GLN A 373 -7.32 7.10 4.84
C GLN A 373 -6.92 5.89 3.98
N CYS A 374 -5.77 5.96 3.30
CA CYS A 374 -5.22 4.85 2.56
C CYS A 374 -4.90 3.65 3.47
N CYS A 375 -4.27 3.91 4.62
CA CYS A 375 -3.94 2.88 5.59
C CYS A 375 -5.18 2.23 6.20
N TYR A 376 -6.21 2.99 6.57
CA TYR A 376 -7.47 2.42 7.06
C TYR A 376 -8.14 1.52 6.01
N LYS A 377 -8.21 1.95 4.74
CA LYS A 377 -8.72 1.11 3.64
C LYS A 377 -7.87 -0.14 3.40
N LEU A 378 -6.55 -0.05 3.61
CA LEU A 378 -5.68 -1.22 3.57
C LEU A 378 -6.04 -2.20 4.70
N LEU A 379 -6.17 -1.71 5.93
CA LEU A 379 -6.48 -2.53 7.11
C LEU A 379 -7.86 -3.20 7.01
N GLU A 380 -8.86 -2.51 6.47
CA GLU A 380 -10.19 -3.08 6.20
C GLU A 380 -10.12 -4.38 5.37
N GLN A 381 -9.17 -4.50 4.45
CA GLN A 381 -9.02 -5.71 3.63
C GLN A 381 -8.49 -6.90 4.45
N PHE A 382 -7.63 -6.64 5.44
CA PHE A 382 -7.19 -7.67 6.39
C PHE A 382 -8.33 -8.09 7.31
N ASP A 383 -9.08 -7.13 7.83
CA ASP A 383 -10.21 -7.38 8.72
C ASP A 383 -11.31 -8.17 8.00
N LEU A 384 -11.69 -7.78 6.77
CA LEU A 384 -12.66 -8.53 5.96
C LEU A 384 -12.25 -10.00 5.78
N VAL A 385 -10.98 -10.28 5.52
CA VAL A 385 -10.52 -11.67 5.33
C VAL A 385 -10.44 -12.40 6.67
N ARG A 386 -10.01 -11.77 7.77
CA ARG A 386 -10.08 -12.36 9.12
C ARG A 386 -11.52 -12.75 9.45
N PHE A 387 -12.49 -11.91 9.10
CA PHE A 387 -13.91 -12.17 9.33
C PHE A 387 -14.52 -13.18 8.36
N LEU A 388 -14.07 -13.24 7.10
CA LEU A 388 -14.57 -14.19 6.09
C LEU A 388 -13.84 -15.53 6.07
N ALA A 389 -12.66 -15.64 6.70
CA ALA A 389 -11.87 -16.87 6.72
C ALA A 389 -12.71 -18.03 7.29
N PRO A 390 -12.59 -19.25 6.74
CA PRO A 390 -13.24 -20.43 7.30
C PRO A 390 -12.83 -20.63 8.77
N GLY A 391 -13.73 -21.18 9.56
CA GLY A 391 -13.52 -21.45 10.97
C GLY A 391 -14.30 -20.54 11.91
N MET A 392 -14.38 -20.99 13.15
CA MET A 392 -15.16 -20.36 14.21
C MET A 392 -14.53 -19.03 14.65
N LYS A 393 -15.35 -18.01 14.85
CA LYS A 393 -14.94 -16.68 15.29
C LYS A 393 -15.14 -16.50 16.79
N HIS A 394 -14.23 -15.76 17.41
CA HIS A 394 -14.25 -15.43 18.83
C HIS A 394 -14.03 -13.93 18.99
N PRO A 395 -15.07 -13.10 18.81
CA PRO A 395 -14.93 -11.67 19.01
C PRO A 395 -14.55 -11.36 20.46
N GLU A 396 -13.61 -10.42 20.63
CA GLU A 396 -13.11 -9.98 21.93
C GLU A 396 -13.79 -8.68 22.40
N SER A 397 -14.56 -8.02 21.52
CA SER A 397 -15.33 -6.82 21.83
C SER A 397 -16.67 -6.76 21.10
N ASP A 398 -17.60 -5.93 21.60
CA ASP A 398 -18.89 -5.67 20.95
C ASP A 398 -18.72 -5.08 19.54
N ASP A 399 -17.74 -4.20 19.35
CA ASP A 399 -17.43 -3.61 18.03
C ASP A 399 -16.94 -4.66 17.03
N GLU A 400 -16.05 -5.56 17.46
CA GLU A 400 -15.57 -6.68 16.61
C GLU A 400 -16.74 -7.60 16.23
N PHE A 401 -17.65 -7.89 17.17
CA PHE A 401 -18.85 -8.67 16.87
C PHE A 401 -19.72 -7.97 15.81
N GLU A 402 -19.98 -6.67 15.92
CA GLU A 402 -20.76 -5.94 14.93
C GLU A 402 -20.10 -5.92 13.54
N GLN A 403 -18.77 -5.84 13.48
CA GLN A 403 -18.02 -5.94 12.24
C GLN A 403 -18.14 -7.33 11.61
N ILE A 404 -18.00 -8.41 12.39
CA ILE A 404 -18.22 -9.79 11.92
C ILE A 404 -19.61 -9.91 11.30
N MET A 405 -20.64 -9.41 11.98
CA MET A 405 -22.03 -9.47 11.52
C MET A 405 -22.27 -8.67 10.22
N LYS A 406 -21.64 -7.50 10.07
CA LYS A 406 -21.70 -6.71 8.82
C LYS A 406 -21.07 -7.46 7.65
N VAL A 407 -19.91 -8.09 7.88
CA VAL A 407 -19.16 -8.81 6.86
C VAL A 407 -19.82 -10.14 6.47
N ALA A 408 -20.51 -10.80 7.40
CA ALA A 408 -21.25 -12.03 7.13
C ALA A 408 -22.32 -11.86 6.03
N GLY A 409 -22.90 -10.66 5.89
CA GLY A 409 -23.89 -10.34 4.86
C GLY A 409 -25.10 -11.28 4.90
N ASN A 410 -25.29 -12.06 3.84
CA ASN A 410 -26.40 -13.03 3.71
C ASN A 410 -26.04 -14.46 4.12
N LYS A 411 -24.81 -14.73 4.58
CA LYS A 411 -24.45 -16.05 5.09
C LYS A 411 -25.28 -16.38 6.34
N LEU A 412 -25.53 -17.67 6.57
CA LEU A 412 -26.08 -18.13 7.84
C LEU A 412 -24.99 -18.02 8.90
N VAL A 413 -25.25 -17.23 9.95
CA VAL A 413 -24.41 -17.08 11.12
C VAL A 413 -25.02 -17.86 12.28
N VAL A 414 -24.23 -18.73 12.91
CA VAL A 414 -24.61 -19.51 14.08
C VAL A 414 -23.76 -19.04 15.25
N ILE A 415 -24.41 -18.51 16.29
CA ILE A 415 -23.75 -17.86 17.42
C ILE A 415 -24.01 -18.68 18.67
N ASP A 416 -22.96 -19.17 19.32
CA ASP A 416 -22.99 -19.80 20.65
C ASP A 416 -22.71 -18.75 21.72
N PHE A 417 -23.74 -18.39 22.50
CA PHE A 417 -23.59 -17.56 23.68
C PHE A 417 -23.30 -18.45 24.89
N TYR A 418 -22.08 -18.33 25.40
CA TYR A 418 -21.55 -19.17 26.48
C TYR A 418 -20.97 -18.32 27.62
N ALA A 419 -20.65 -18.99 28.73
CA ALA A 419 -19.84 -18.42 29.80
C ALA A 419 -18.76 -19.42 30.23
N THR A 420 -17.59 -18.95 30.63
CA THR A 420 -16.45 -19.81 31.00
C THR A 420 -16.74 -20.71 32.22
N TRP A 421 -17.64 -20.27 33.10
CA TRP A 421 -18.10 -20.98 34.30
C TRP A 421 -19.31 -21.88 34.06
N CYS A 422 -19.92 -21.86 32.86
CA CYS A 422 -21.10 -22.64 32.53
C CYS A 422 -20.75 -24.11 32.23
N GLY A 423 -21.16 -25.03 33.12
CA GLY A 423 -20.95 -26.47 32.96
C GLY A 423 -21.56 -27.05 31.66
N PRO A 424 -22.86 -26.83 31.37
CA PRO A 424 -23.49 -27.30 30.13
C PRO A 424 -22.83 -26.77 28.85
N CYS A 425 -22.26 -25.55 28.89
CA CYS A 425 -21.54 -24.97 27.76
C CYS A 425 -20.28 -25.78 27.42
N LYS A 426 -19.56 -26.27 28.43
CA LYS A 426 -18.37 -27.12 28.23
C LYS A 426 -18.72 -28.45 27.57
N VAL A 427 -19.91 -28.99 27.85
CA VAL A 427 -20.38 -30.27 27.29
C VAL A 427 -20.70 -30.14 25.80
N ILE A 428 -21.35 -29.04 25.39
CA ILE A 428 -21.79 -28.85 24.00
C ILE A 428 -20.74 -28.21 23.09
N ALA A 429 -19.74 -27.52 23.66
CA ALA A 429 -18.66 -26.87 22.91
C ALA A 429 -17.99 -27.75 21.83
N PRO A 430 -17.54 -29.00 22.11
CA PRO A 430 -16.91 -29.83 21.08
C PRO A 430 -17.87 -30.21 19.93
N VAL A 431 -19.17 -30.32 20.22
CA VAL A 431 -20.18 -30.56 19.18
C VAL A 431 -20.34 -29.33 18.30
N PHE A 432 -20.37 -28.14 18.89
CA PHE A 432 -20.44 -26.88 18.14
C PHE A 432 -19.22 -26.68 17.24
N GLU A 433 -18.03 -27.03 17.74
CA GLU A 433 -16.77 -27.02 16.99
C GLU A 433 -16.78 -27.99 15.81
N SER A 434 -17.20 -29.25 16.02
CA SER A 434 -17.39 -30.24 14.94
C SER A 434 -18.36 -29.74 13.87
N LEU A 435 -19.47 -29.13 14.27
CA LEU A 435 -20.45 -28.59 13.33
C LEU A 435 -19.90 -27.42 12.51
N ALA A 436 -19.02 -26.60 13.09
CA ALA A 436 -18.34 -25.52 12.38
C ALA A 436 -17.41 -26.05 11.29
N GLU A 437 -16.70 -27.16 11.55
CA GLU A 437 -15.85 -27.83 10.56
C GLU A 437 -16.67 -28.50 9.45
N GLU A 438 -17.78 -29.14 9.80
CA GLU A 438 -18.68 -29.82 8.85
C GLU A 438 -19.45 -28.85 7.93
N ASN A 439 -19.57 -27.57 8.30
CA ASN A 439 -20.41 -26.58 7.59
C ASN A 439 -19.64 -25.30 7.22
N PRO A 440 -18.61 -25.37 6.36
CA PRO A 440 -17.76 -24.23 5.99
C PRO A 440 -18.51 -23.12 5.22
N GLN A 441 -19.70 -23.41 4.69
CA GLN A 441 -20.59 -22.43 4.05
C GLN A 441 -21.29 -21.51 5.06
N CYS A 442 -21.36 -21.90 6.34
CA CYS A 442 -21.93 -21.13 7.44
C CYS A 442 -20.81 -20.45 8.24
N MET A 443 -21.16 -19.38 8.96
CA MET A 443 -20.23 -18.70 9.86
C MET A 443 -20.59 -19.07 11.30
N PHE A 444 -19.61 -19.57 12.06
CA PHE A 444 -19.79 -19.93 13.46
C PHE A 444 -19.09 -18.90 14.36
N ILE A 445 -19.75 -18.48 15.44
CA ILE A 445 -19.24 -17.47 16.38
C ILE A 445 -19.45 -17.97 17.81
N LYS A 446 -18.45 -17.86 18.68
CA LYS A 446 -18.58 -18.05 20.13
C LYS A 446 -18.50 -16.69 20.83
N VAL A 447 -19.56 -16.35 21.56
CA VAL A 447 -19.67 -15.10 22.30
C VAL A 447 -19.64 -15.40 23.78
N ASP A 448 -18.61 -14.91 24.47
CA ASP A 448 -18.56 -14.92 25.93
C ASP A 448 -19.46 -13.80 26.45
N VAL A 449 -20.53 -14.17 27.16
CA VAL A 449 -21.52 -13.22 27.67
C VAL A 449 -20.96 -12.27 28.72
N ASP A 450 -19.87 -12.65 29.39
CA ASP A 450 -19.22 -11.81 30.40
C ASP A 450 -18.41 -10.68 29.77
N ASN A 451 -17.79 -10.97 28.60
CA ASN A 451 -16.97 -10.03 27.85
C ASN A 451 -17.80 -9.15 26.91
N LEU A 452 -18.82 -9.71 26.24
CA LEU A 452 -19.63 -9.04 25.22
C LEU A 452 -21.06 -8.79 25.74
N ARG A 453 -21.16 -7.94 26.76
CA ARG A 453 -22.42 -7.68 27.47
C ARG A 453 -23.42 -6.94 26.59
N GLY A 454 -22.97 -5.98 25.78
CA GLY A 454 -23.85 -5.23 24.88
C GLY A 454 -24.50 -6.14 23.85
N THR A 455 -23.71 -7.00 23.23
CA THR A 455 -24.17 -8.02 22.28
C THR A 455 -25.13 -9.00 22.94
N SER A 456 -24.78 -9.53 24.12
CA SER A 456 -25.63 -10.49 24.84
C SER A 456 -27.00 -9.89 25.21
N GLN A 457 -27.03 -8.62 25.61
CA GLN A 457 -28.27 -7.88 25.86
C GLN A 457 -29.07 -7.66 24.58
N LYS A 458 -28.42 -7.25 23.48
CA LYS A 458 -29.03 -7.05 22.15
C LYS A 458 -29.72 -8.32 21.64
N PHE A 459 -29.10 -9.47 21.85
CA PHE A 459 -29.66 -10.79 21.50
C PHE A 459 -30.60 -11.38 22.57
N LYS A 460 -30.87 -10.64 23.65
CA LYS A 460 -31.76 -11.02 24.75
C LYS A 460 -31.41 -12.40 25.34
N VAL A 461 -30.12 -12.66 25.54
CA VAL A 461 -29.63 -13.92 26.11
C VAL A 461 -29.98 -13.96 27.60
N GLN A 462 -30.72 -15.00 28.01
CA GLN A 462 -31.20 -15.19 29.39
C GLN A 462 -30.64 -16.44 30.07
N ALA A 463 -30.08 -17.37 29.28
CA ALA A 463 -29.52 -18.63 29.76
C ALA A 463 -28.39 -19.06 28.83
N MET A 464 -27.43 -19.83 29.37
CA MET A 464 -26.30 -20.35 28.61
C MET A 464 -26.28 -21.89 28.69
N PRO A 465 -25.92 -22.60 27.61
CA PRO A 465 -25.66 -22.05 26.28
C PRO A 465 -26.97 -21.62 25.58
N THR A 466 -26.92 -20.55 24.80
CA THR A 466 -27.99 -20.17 23.86
C THR A 466 -27.37 -20.04 22.48
N PHE A 467 -27.94 -20.75 21.50
CA PHE A 467 -27.54 -20.67 20.11
C PHE A 467 -28.51 -19.80 19.34
N LYS A 468 -27.99 -18.80 18.63
CA LYS A 468 -28.75 -17.91 17.75
C LYS A 468 -28.36 -18.14 16.30
N PHE A 469 -29.36 -18.27 15.45
CA PHE A 469 -29.19 -18.38 14.00
C PHE A 469 -29.62 -17.06 13.37
N VAL A 470 -28.72 -16.45 12.60
CA VAL A 470 -28.95 -15.15 11.94
C VAL A 470 -28.70 -15.29 10.44
N LYS A 471 -29.62 -14.78 9.62
CA LYS A 471 -29.46 -14.75 8.15
C LYS A 471 -29.90 -13.39 7.63
N GLY A 472 -29.03 -12.71 6.88
CA GLY A 472 -29.31 -11.35 6.37
C GLY A 472 -29.60 -10.34 7.49
N GLY A 473 -28.86 -10.42 8.60
CA GLY A 473 -28.99 -9.52 9.75
C GLY A 473 -30.22 -9.74 10.64
N ARG A 474 -31.05 -10.76 10.38
CA ARG A 474 -32.24 -11.09 11.18
C ARG A 474 -32.08 -12.43 11.88
N GLU A 475 -32.45 -12.48 13.16
CA GLU A 475 -32.58 -13.75 13.89
C GLU A 475 -33.68 -14.59 13.23
N VAL A 476 -33.34 -15.80 12.81
CA VAL A 476 -34.24 -16.76 12.16
C VAL A 476 -34.61 -17.93 13.06
N GLN A 477 -33.75 -18.27 14.03
CA GLN A 477 -34.01 -19.36 14.97
C GLN A 477 -33.17 -19.21 16.25
N THR A 478 -33.70 -19.74 17.36
CA THR A 478 -32.99 -19.86 18.64
C THR A 478 -33.07 -21.30 19.13
N VAL A 479 -31.96 -21.82 19.67
CA VAL A 479 -31.91 -23.10 20.40
C VAL A 479 -31.30 -22.81 21.77
N GLN A 480 -31.96 -23.25 22.85
CA GLN A 480 -31.46 -23.03 24.22
C GLN A 480 -31.03 -24.33 24.88
N GLY A 481 -30.06 -24.23 25.77
CA GLY A 481 -29.49 -25.35 26.52
C GLY A 481 -28.52 -26.19 25.68
N ALA A 482 -27.86 -27.15 26.33
CA ALA A 482 -26.96 -28.11 25.68
C ALA A 482 -27.76 -29.14 24.84
N ASN A 483 -28.49 -28.65 23.85
CA ASN A 483 -29.41 -29.41 23.00
C ASN A 483 -28.76 -29.67 21.63
N GLU A 484 -27.93 -30.72 21.56
CA GLU A 484 -27.27 -31.12 20.31
C GLU A 484 -28.26 -31.40 19.18
N GLN A 485 -29.34 -32.15 19.46
CA GLN A 485 -30.31 -32.54 18.45
C GLN A 485 -30.99 -31.31 17.83
N GLY A 486 -31.41 -30.36 18.67
CA GLY A 486 -32.02 -29.11 18.23
C GLY A 486 -31.06 -28.27 17.39
N LEU A 487 -29.78 -28.21 17.78
CA LEU A 487 -28.74 -27.50 17.04
C LEU A 487 -28.53 -28.09 15.63
N ARG A 488 -28.40 -29.42 15.52
CA ARG A 488 -28.24 -30.12 14.24
C ARG A 488 -29.47 -29.96 13.33
N GLN A 489 -30.68 -30.05 13.89
CA GLN A 489 -31.92 -29.87 13.13
C GLN A 489 -32.07 -28.45 12.61
N ALA A 490 -31.81 -27.44 13.45
CA ALA A 490 -31.83 -26.03 13.07
C ALA A 490 -30.85 -25.76 11.93
N LEU A 491 -29.61 -26.26 12.06
CA LEU A 491 -28.58 -26.08 11.06
C LEU A 491 -28.96 -26.71 9.72
N ALA A 492 -29.43 -27.97 9.72
CA ALA A 492 -29.84 -28.68 8.51
C ALA A 492 -31.04 -28.04 7.79
N ALA A 493 -31.93 -27.36 8.54
CA ALA A 493 -33.07 -26.65 7.98
C ALA A 493 -32.69 -25.31 7.35
N LEU A 494 -31.71 -24.61 7.92
CA LEU A 494 -31.36 -23.22 7.56
C LEU A 494 -30.13 -23.08 6.65
N SER A 495 -29.29 -24.12 6.58
CA SER A 495 -28.07 -24.14 5.77
C SER A 495 -28.30 -24.44 4.28
N LYS A 496 -29.52 -24.86 3.93
CA LYS A 496 -30.04 -24.92 2.55
C LYS A 496 -30.50 -23.54 2.08
#